data_AF-A0A026VWT1-F1
#
_entry.id   AF-A0A026VWT1-F1
#
_cell.length_a   1.000
_cell.length_b   1.000
_cell.length_c   1.000
_cell.angle_alpha   90.00
_cell.angle_beta   90.00
_cell.angle_gamma   90.00
#
_symmetry.space_group_name_H-M   'P 1'
#
loop_
_entity.id
_entity.type
_entity.pdbx_description
1 polymer ?
#
loop_
_entity_poly.entity_id
_entity_poly.type
_entity_poly.pdbx_seq_one_letter_code
_entity_poly.pdbx_strand_id
1 'polypeptide(L)' 'MASQTGNSKDYNIRLINTLYSQVPAFTDVFDEETWYIFVVCFVASTFLVAFILSRFITIRPVE' A
#
# COMPACT_ATOMS: atom_id res chain seq x y z
N MET A 1 11.54 12.64 -43.03
CA MET A 1 11.33 11.41 -42.24
C MET A 1 12.08 11.60 -40.93
N ALA A 2 11.38 12.00 -39.87
CA ALA A 2 11.98 12.24 -38.56
C ALA A 2 11.48 11.15 -37.61
N SER A 3 12.43 10.35 -37.14
CA SER A 3 12.28 9.36 -36.08
C SER A 3 11.76 10.05 -34.81
N GLN A 4 10.54 9.71 -34.36
CA GLN A 4 10.10 10.03 -33.01
C GLN A 4 10.15 8.79 -32.14
N THR A 5 11.29 8.66 -31.47
CA THR A 5 11.50 7.87 -30.27
C THR A 5 10.55 8.35 -29.17
N GLY A 6 9.45 7.65 -28.92
CA GLY A 6 8.45 8.10 -27.94
C GLY A 6 7.42 7.06 -27.52
N ASN A 7 7.76 5.77 -27.48
CA ASN A 7 6.75 4.71 -27.26
C ASN A 7 6.47 4.43 -25.76
N SER A 8 7.41 4.70 -24.84
CA SER A 8 7.30 4.23 -23.45
C SER A 8 6.48 5.14 -22.51
N LYS A 9 6.28 6.42 -22.84
CA LYS A 9 5.52 7.36 -22.01
C LYS A 9 4.00 7.12 -22.13
N ASP A 10 3.53 6.82 -23.34
CA ASP A 10 2.09 6.66 -23.61
C ASP A 10 1.50 5.39 -22.98
N TYR A 11 2.27 4.29 -22.91
CA TYR A 11 1.84 3.07 -22.21
C TYR A 11 1.69 3.28 -20.71
N ASN A 12 2.65 3.98 -20.08
CA ASN A 12 2.58 4.29 -18.65
C ASN A 12 1.38 5.18 -18.35
N ILE A 13 1.14 6.21 -19.15
CA ILE A 13 0.00 7.13 -18.95
C ILE A 13 -1.33 6.42 -19.16
N ARG A 14 -1.44 5.50 -20.12
CA ARG A 14 -2.64 4.66 -20.28
C ARG A 14 -2.84 3.74 -19.09
N LEU A 15 -1.80 3.07 -18.61
CA LEU A 15 -1.89 2.17 -17.45
C LEU A 15 -2.27 2.93 -16.17
N ILE A 16 -1.72 4.12 -15.97
CA ILE A 16 -2.06 5.00 -14.84
C ILE A 16 -3.52 5.42 -14.92
N ASN A 17 -4.03 5.81 -16.10
CA ASN A 17 -5.46 6.15 -16.26
C ASN A 17 -6.38 4.95 -16.00
N THR A 18 -6.04 3.75 -16.48
CA THR A 18 -6.84 2.55 -16.25
C THR A 18 -6.84 2.15 -14.78
N LEU A 19 -5.70 2.27 -14.09
CA LEU A 19 -5.59 2.01 -12.66
C LEU A 19 -6.41 3.02 -11.87
N TYR A 20 -6.26 4.32 -12.13
CA TYR A 20 -7.04 5.38 -11.48
C TYR A 20 -8.56 5.24 -11.70
N SER A 21 -9.00 4.81 -12.89
CA SER A 21 -10.42 4.59 -13.17
C SER A 21 -11.00 3.37 -12.46
N GLN A 22 -10.14 2.43 -12.03
CA GLN A 22 -10.53 1.25 -11.27
C GLN A 22 -10.31 1.38 -9.78
N VAL A 23 -9.66 2.44 -9.30
CA VAL A 23 -9.62 2.72 -7.86
C VAL A 23 -10.95 3.38 -7.50
N PRO A 24 -11.89 2.67 -6.84
CA PRO A 24 -13.08 3.30 -6.30
C PRO A 24 -12.68 4.47 -5.41
N ALA A 25 -13.55 5.48 -5.30
CA ALA A 25 -13.29 6.62 -4.44
C ALA A 25 -12.90 6.11 -3.04
N PHE A 26 -11.79 6.62 -2.50
CA PHE A 26 -11.23 6.13 -1.23
C PHE A 26 -12.25 6.16 -0.10
N THR A 27 -13.20 7.10 -0.16
CA THR A 27 -14.34 7.25 0.75
C THR A 27 -15.41 6.17 0.63
N ASP A 28 -15.47 5.44 -0.49
CA ASP A 28 -16.39 4.32 -0.73
C ASP A 28 -15.80 2.99 -0.20
N VAL A 29 -14.46 2.88 -0.20
CA VAL A 29 -13.73 1.74 0.42
C VAL A 29 -13.56 1.93 1.93
N PHE A 30 -13.43 3.18 2.38
CA PHE A 30 -13.23 3.56 3.77
C PHE A 30 -14.40 4.39 4.28
N ASP A 31 -15.61 3.82 4.21
CA ASP A 31 -16.77 4.35 4.91
C ASP A 31 -16.59 4.24 6.43
N GLU A 32 -17.37 4.96 7.22
CA GLU A 32 -17.19 5.13 8.68
C GLU A 32 -17.00 3.78 9.42
N GLU A 33 -17.85 2.80 9.13
CA GLU A 33 -17.75 1.47 9.74
C GLU A 33 -16.49 0.71 9.31
N THR A 34 -16.16 0.76 8.01
CA THR A 34 -14.99 0.05 7.44
C THR A 34 -13.68 0.69 7.92
N TRP A 35 -13.67 2.01 8.12
CA TRP A 35 -12.54 2.73 8.69
C TRP A 35 -12.22 2.26 10.11
N TYR A 36 -13.23 2.14 10.99
CA TYR A 36 -13.01 1.64 12.35
C TYR A 36 -12.48 0.20 12.36
N ILE A 37 -13.05 -0.69 11.52
CA ILE A 37 -12.60 -2.08 11.40
C ILE A 37 -11.15 -2.14 10.89
N PHE A 38 -10.81 -1.31 9.89
CA PHE A 38 -9.45 -1.20 9.38
C PHE A 38 -8.46 -0.77 10.46
N VAL A 39 -8.78 0.29 11.22
CA VAL A 39 -7.91 0.78 12.29
C VAL A 39 -7.72 -0.26 13.38
N VAL A 40 -8.79 -0.94 13.81
CA VAL A 40 -8.70 -2.00 14.83
C VAL A 40 -7.83 -3.15 14.34
N CYS A 41 -8.06 -3.63 13.11
CA CYS A 41 -7.24 -4.69 12.51
C CYS A 41 -5.78 -4.28 12.32
N PHE A 42 -5.52 -3.04 11.90
CA PHE A 42 -4.18 -2.50 11.71
C PHE A 42 -3.41 -2.42 13.03
N VAL A 43 -4.06 -1.90 14.08
CA VAL A 43 -3.48 -1.80 15.42
C VAL A 43 -3.23 -3.20 15.99
N ALA A 44 -4.21 -4.11 15.90
CA ALA A 44 -4.06 -5.49 16.35
C ALA A 44 -2.92 -6.21 15.62
N SER A 45 -2.81 -6.03 14.30
CA SER A 45 -1.74 -6.60 13.48
C SER A 45 -0.38 -6.02 13.87
N THR A 46 -0.30 -4.71 14.14
CA THR A 46 0.93 -4.05 14.58
C THR A 46 1.41 -4.63 15.92
N PHE A 47 0.50 -4.83 16.88
CA PHE A 47 0.84 -5.49 18.14
C PHE A 47 1.27 -6.94 17.94
N LEU A 48 0.59 -7.68 17.06
CA LEU A 48 0.97 -9.05 16.73
C LEU A 48 2.38 -9.12 16.14
N VAL A 49 2.67 -8.26 15.16
CA VAL A 49 3.98 -8.14 14.52
C VAL A 49 5.03 -7.73 15.55
N ALA A 50 4.76 -6.72 16.38
CA ALA A 50 5.68 -6.30 17.44
C ALA A 50 5.97 -7.42 18.44
N PHE A 51 4.97 -8.23 18.79
CA PHE A 51 5.13 -9.37 19.69
C PHE A 51 5.93 -10.51 19.04
N ILE A 52 5.67 -10.79 17.76
CA ILE A 52 6.46 -11.74 16.98
C ILE A 52 7.91 -11.25 16.88
N LEU A 53 8.13 -10.00 16.48
CA LEU A 53 9.48 -9.41 16.41
C LEU A 53 10.17 -9.42 17.78
N SER A 54 9.47 -9.12 18.88
CA SER A 54 10.04 -9.22 20.23
C SER A 54 10.47 -10.63 20.59
N ARG A 55 9.81 -11.67 20.04
CA ARG A 55 10.18 -13.07 20.27
C ARG A 55 11.31 -13.55 19.37
N PHE A 56 11.43 -13.01 18.15
CA PHE A 56 12.43 -13.45 17.16
C PHE A 56 13.71 -12.60 17.17
N ILE A 57 13.60 -11.33 17.54
CA ILE A 57 14.73 -10.42 17.70
C ILE A 57 15.17 -10.48 19.16
N THR A 58 15.92 -11.52 19.51
CA THR A 58 16.73 -11.50 20.74
C THR A 58 17.74 -10.37 20.57
N ILE A 59 17.45 -9.22 21.18
CA ILE A 59 18.39 -8.10 21.28
C ILE A 59 19.56 -8.61 22.12
N ARG A 60 20.62 -9.06 21.45
CA ARG A 60 21.89 -9.37 22.11
C ARG A 60 22.51 -8.04 22.52
N PRO A 61 22.91 -7.87 23.79
CA PRO A 61 23.66 -6.68 24.17
C PRO A 61 24.88 -6.58 23.25
N VAL A 62 25.05 -5.43 22.60
CA VAL A 62 26.33 -5.10 21.98
C VAL A 62 27.23 -4.70 23.13
N GLU A 63 28.34 -5.42 23.26
CA GLU A 63 29.42 -5.17 24.21
C GLU A 63 29.92 -3.72 24.19
#